data_AF-A0A9P7GLW7-F1
#
_entry.id   AF-A0A9P7GLW7-F1
#
_cell.length_a   1.000
_cell.length_b   1.000
_cell.length_c   1.000
_cell.angle_alpha   90.00
_cell.angle_beta   90.00
_cell.angle_gamma   90.00
#
_symmetry.space_group_name_H-M   'P 1'
#
loop_
_entity.id
_entity.type
_entity.pdbx_description
1 polymer ?
#
loop_
_entity_poly.entity_id
_entity_poly.type
_entity_poly.pdbx_seq_one_letter_code
_entity_poly.pdbx_strand_id
1 'polypeptide(L)'
;MLPNSSKRAPSLKDSAPPPSKRHQGNGLRRAPIAVDHIDLDARVMEIMSGVPHLSPEFLFANIIMGVGPLDQKLTFQYWNLVKTYPTLSSELANAWEEKSFKSIRELVILQNPTPIPTEIPIPSHYNENTLKASQKSFEAKFIGDNHVILCNLLDNLFPGSPGYDSAKDPYNNSISIIQSSGMGKSRVVDALATLRLTFPINLRESVGPNSASYPPPDRGVRAFFDQRPPDAHLKIRYSCFLAALFTVGANWIGRITLAELKEQSLAEYWRDFMAESHSPSEVGINRQKFYSKVLQEADEVDCVPSDSLEKVLRECCKELIQVIRHVTCLSSPDHTFDSRVAFIVYFDEVHRLAKEPDFNEGQYRSAFHVLGSVLSSLQSQKQFAIFLSTNSNLTGFVPPSRQHPSLRSFVQYFHGPFTELSFDTFATNAFEDLGQQQGGNVFLHDVCDDNFLAKFGRPMLVFLIIPLFN
;
A
#
# COMPACT_ATOMS: atom_id res chain seq x y z
N MET A 1 -70.22 -23.65 -40.92
CA MET A 1 -70.53 -22.63 -41.95
C MET A 1 -69.22 -21.93 -42.32
N LEU A 2 -68.67 -22.23 -43.49
CA LEU A 2 -67.80 -21.30 -44.23
C LEU A 2 -68.71 -20.32 -44.99
N PRO A 3 -68.22 -19.12 -45.35
CA PRO A 3 -67.68 -19.02 -46.70
C PRO A 3 -66.37 -18.22 -46.83
N ASN A 4 -65.60 -18.66 -47.83
CA ASN A 4 -64.48 -18.00 -48.48
C ASN A 4 -64.85 -16.63 -49.08
N SER A 5 -63.86 -15.71 -49.17
CA SER A 5 -63.54 -15.08 -50.46
C SER A 5 -62.10 -14.54 -50.50
N SER A 6 -61.47 -14.81 -51.63
CA SER A 6 -60.11 -14.47 -52.06
C SER A 6 -59.94 -13.01 -52.52
N LYS A 7 -58.71 -12.47 -52.47
CA LYS A 7 -57.94 -12.05 -53.69
C LYS A 7 -56.56 -11.43 -53.36
N ARG A 8 -55.72 -11.49 -54.41
CA ARG A 8 -54.26 -11.40 -54.53
C ARG A 8 -53.59 -10.04 -54.23
N ALA A 9 -52.29 -10.16 -54.01
CA ALA A 9 -51.21 -9.17 -53.89
C ALA A 9 -51.11 -8.10 -55.00
N PRO A 10 -50.26 -7.08 -54.75
CA PRO A 10 -49.17 -6.83 -55.67
C PRO A 10 -47.78 -6.73 -55.01
N SER A 11 -46.80 -6.99 -55.86
CA SER A 11 -45.35 -7.00 -55.67
C SER A 11 -44.75 -5.67 -55.20
N LEU A 12 -43.78 -5.74 -54.29
CA LEU A 12 -42.76 -4.70 -54.11
C LEU A 12 -41.39 -5.31 -54.43
N LYS A 13 -40.91 -4.94 -55.62
CA LYS A 13 -39.51 -5.02 -56.03
C LYS A 13 -38.73 -3.84 -55.43
N ASP A 14 -37.43 -4.07 -55.31
CA ASP A 14 -36.33 -3.09 -55.35
C ASP A 14 -36.11 -2.16 -54.14
N SER A 15 -35.14 -2.52 -53.29
CA SER A 15 -33.84 -1.81 -53.16
C SER A 15 -33.14 -2.16 -51.84
N ALA A 16 -32.42 -3.28 -51.84
CA ALA A 16 -31.42 -3.55 -50.81
C ALA A 16 -30.18 -2.68 -51.07
N PRO A 17 -29.64 -1.95 -50.07
CA PRO A 17 -28.32 -1.34 -50.19
C PRO A 17 -27.25 -2.44 -50.17
N PRO A 18 -26.09 -2.23 -50.81
CA PRO A 18 -25.12 -3.28 -51.09
C PRO A 18 -24.45 -3.78 -49.80
N PRO A 19 -24.00 -5.05 -49.77
CA PRO A 19 -23.21 -5.55 -48.66
C PRO A 19 -21.86 -4.82 -48.62
N SER A 20 -21.60 -4.09 -47.54
CA SER A 20 -20.28 -3.51 -47.28
C SER A 20 -19.27 -4.65 -47.21
N LYS A 21 -18.33 -4.63 -48.15
CA LYS A 21 -17.21 -5.57 -48.28
C LYS A 21 -16.51 -5.77 -46.93
N ARG A 22 -16.74 -6.92 -46.29
CA ARG A 22 -15.82 -7.51 -45.32
C ARG A 22 -14.61 -8.03 -46.11
N HIS A 23 -13.57 -7.21 -46.19
CA HIS A 23 -12.17 -7.61 -46.27
C HIS A 23 -11.31 -6.35 -46.14
N GLN A 24 -10.75 -6.11 -44.96
CA GLN A 24 -9.54 -5.33 -44.76
C GLN A 24 -8.92 -5.76 -43.42
N GLY A 25 -7.62 -6.08 -43.45
CA GLY A 25 -6.93 -6.90 -42.46
C GLY A 25 -6.68 -6.26 -41.10
N ASN A 26 -6.17 -7.07 -40.19
CA ASN A 26 -5.59 -6.67 -38.91
C ASN A 26 -4.31 -5.82 -39.15
N GLY A 27 -4.47 -4.61 -39.66
CA GLY A 27 -3.39 -3.63 -39.76
C GLY A 27 -3.03 -3.10 -38.37
N LEU A 28 -1.73 -2.96 -38.12
CA LEU A 28 -1.19 -2.27 -36.96
C LEU A 28 -1.71 -0.82 -36.94
N ARG A 29 -2.44 -0.44 -35.88
CA ARG A 29 -2.99 0.92 -35.72
C ARG A 29 -1.93 1.86 -35.18
N ARG A 30 -1.95 3.13 -35.62
CA ARG A 30 -1.00 4.17 -35.23
C ARG A 30 -1.66 5.31 -34.47
N ALA A 31 -0.97 5.83 -33.46
CA ALA A 31 -1.33 7.04 -32.74
C ALA A 31 -0.06 7.91 -32.55
N PRO A 32 -0.12 9.21 -32.89
CA PRO A 32 1.03 10.09 -32.81
C PRO A 32 1.50 10.30 -31.36
N ILE A 33 2.80 10.43 -31.16
CA ILE A 33 3.41 10.78 -29.87
C ILE A 33 3.89 12.23 -29.95
N ALA A 34 3.69 13.02 -28.89
CA ALA A 34 4.04 14.45 -28.85
C ALA A 34 5.55 14.75 -28.69
N VAL A 35 6.42 13.78 -28.97
CA VAL A 35 7.88 13.88 -28.76
C VAL A 35 8.59 14.00 -30.11
N ASP A 36 9.67 14.78 -30.17
CA ASP A 36 10.49 14.87 -31.38
C ASP A 36 11.16 13.52 -31.68
N HIS A 37 10.81 12.96 -32.83
CA HIS A 37 11.29 11.65 -33.27
C HIS A 37 12.76 11.68 -33.70
N ILE A 38 13.28 12.84 -34.11
CA ILE A 38 14.63 13.01 -34.68
C ILE A 38 15.69 12.76 -33.60
N ASP A 39 15.56 13.39 -32.43
CA ASP A 39 16.48 13.20 -31.30
C ASP A 39 16.46 11.77 -30.77
N LEU A 40 15.28 11.14 -30.79
CA LEU A 40 15.11 9.75 -30.35
C LEU A 40 15.74 8.76 -31.33
N ASP A 41 15.63 9.00 -32.63
CA ASP A 41 16.29 8.19 -33.65
C ASP A 41 17.81 8.30 -33.54
N ALA A 42 18.34 9.51 -33.32
CA ALA A 42 19.77 9.73 -33.10
C ALA A 42 20.31 8.92 -31.91
N ARG A 43 19.58 8.90 -30.79
CA ARG A 43 19.96 8.12 -29.59
C ARG A 43 19.95 6.60 -29.82
N VAL A 44 18.93 6.08 -30.50
CA VAL A 44 18.88 4.65 -30.84
C VAL A 44 20.07 4.32 -31.76
N MET A 45 20.37 5.16 -32.75
CA MET A 45 21.51 4.94 -33.65
C MET A 45 22.87 5.02 -32.93
N GLU A 46 23.04 5.92 -31.96
CA GLU A 46 24.25 6.04 -31.14
C GLU A 46 24.52 4.75 -30.36
N ILE A 47 23.50 4.22 -29.67
CA ILE A 47 23.59 2.98 -28.88
C ILE A 47 23.86 1.77 -29.79
N MET A 48 23.25 1.74 -30.99
CA MET A 48 23.40 0.62 -31.93
C MET A 48 24.73 0.64 -32.71
N SER A 49 25.43 1.77 -32.79
CA SER A 49 26.66 1.92 -33.59
C SER A 49 27.84 1.04 -33.12
N GLY A 50 27.81 0.53 -31.89
CA GLY A 50 28.84 -0.32 -31.30
C GLY A 50 28.53 -1.83 -31.29
N VAL A 51 27.40 -2.27 -31.87
CA VAL A 51 26.91 -3.64 -31.71
C VAL A 51 27.16 -4.48 -32.98
N PRO A 52 27.98 -5.55 -32.92
CA PRO A 52 28.39 -6.31 -34.10
C PRO A 52 27.28 -7.18 -34.72
N HIS A 53 26.22 -7.51 -33.97
CA HIS A 53 25.05 -8.25 -34.44
C HIS A 53 23.77 -7.62 -33.91
N LEU A 54 23.01 -6.95 -34.77
CA LEU A 54 21.68 -6.44 -34.44
C LEU A 54 20.64 -7.54 -34.62
N SER A 55 20.14 -8.06 -33.50
CA SER A 55 18.94 -8.88 -33.52
C SER A 55 17.69 -7.98 -33.50
N PRO A 56 16.59 -8.33 -34.20
CA PRO A 56 15.35 -7.57 -34.17
C PRO A 56 14.79 -7.36 -32.75
N GLU A 57 15.00 -8.34 -31.87
CA GLU A 57 14.62 -8.29 -30.45
C GLU A 57 15.38 -7.17 -29.73
N PHE A 58 16.68 -7.07 -30.00
CA PHE A 58 17.57 -6.10 -29.38
C PHE A 58 17.26 -4.69 -29.87
N LEU A 59 17.01 -4.53 -31.17
CA LEU A 59 16.55 -3.27 -31.75
C LEU A 59 15.22 -2.83 -31.14
N PHE A 60 14.26 -3.74 -31.03
CA PHE A 60 12.95 -3.48 -30.44
C PHE A 60 13.03 -3.03 -28.98
N ALA A 61 13.84 -3.71 -28.16
CA ALA A 61 14.06 -3.34 -26.76
C ALA A 61 14.61 -1.91 -26.60
N ASN A 62 15.56 -1.51 -27.45
CA ASN A 62 16.17 -0.19 -27.39
C ASN A 62 15.22 0.92 -27.88
N ILE A 63 14.34 0.64 -28.85
CA ILE A 63 13.30 1.58 -29.28
C ILE A 63 12.30 1.85 -28.15
N ILE A 64 11.92 0.82 -27.37
CA ILE A 64 11.02 0.97 -26.22
C ILE A 64 11.69 1.73 -25.08
N MET A 65 12.90 1.34 -24.69
CA MET A 65 13.63 1.95 -23.58
C MET A 65 14.01 3.41 -23.83
N GLY A 66 14.18 3.81 -25.08
CA GLY A 66 14.51 5.20 -25.44
C GLY A 66 13.36 6.20 -25.27
N VAL A 67 12.12 5.74 -25.01
CA VAL A 67 10.91 6.56 -25.13
C VAL A 67 9.95 6.33 -23.95
N GLY A 68 9.89 7.30 -23.03
CA GLY A 68 9.04 7.23 -21.83
C GLY A 68 7.54 6.93 -22.06
N PRO A 69 6.90 7.43 -23.14
CA PRO A 69 5.50 7.12 -23.45
C PRO A 69 5.18 5.67 -23.84
N LEU A 70 6.17 4.84 -24.19
CA LEU A 70 5.95 3.44 -24.57
C LEU A 70 5.85 2.54 -23.33
N ASP A 71 5.11 1.43 -23.45
CA ASP A 71 4.99 0.45 -22.37
C ASP A 71 6.30 -0.32 -22.18
N GLN A 72 7.07 0.11 -21.18
CA GLN A 72 8.36 -0.47 -20.84
C GLN A 72 8.28 -1.96 -20.48
N LYS A 73 7.09 -2.48 -20.10
CA LYS A 73 6.88 -3.91 -19.81
C LYS A 73 6.98 -4.79 -21.06
N LEU A 74 6.90 -4.18 -22.25
CA LEU A 74 6.98 -4.89 -23.53
C LEU A 74 8.42 -5.15 -23.99
N THR A 75 9.43 -4.58 -23.32
CA THR A 75 10.86 -4.71 -23.65
C THR A 75 11.30 -6.18 -23.85
N PHE A 76 10.73 -7.11 -23.08
CA PHE A 76 11.04 -8.54 -23.16
C PHE A 76 9.96 -9.39 -23.84
N GLN A 77 8.92 -8.76 -24.41
CA GLN A 77 7.75 -9.46 -24.96
C GLN A 77 7.74 -9.53 -26.50
N TYR A 78 8.85 -9.16 -27.15
CA TYR A 78 8.98 -9.14 -28.62
C TYR A 78 8.43 -10.40 -29.30
N TRP A 79 8.84 -11.58 -28.85
CA TRP A 79 8.43 -12.85 -29.45
C TRP A 79 6.93 -13.14 -29.34
N ASN A 80 6.29 -12.65 -28.28
CA ASN A 80 4.84 -12.78 -28.12
C ASN A 80 4.13 -11.80 -29.07
N LEU A 81 4.64 -10.58 -29.20
CA LEU A 81 4.09 -9.57 -30.10
C LEU A 81 4.24 -9.95 -31.57
N VAL A 82 5.37 -10.51 -31.99
CA VAL A 82 5.57 -10.99 -33.38
C VAL A 82 4.66 -12.17 -33.71
N LYS A 83 4.39 -13.07 -32.75
CA LYS A 83 3.41 -14.14 -32.93
C LYS A 83 1.99 -13.60 -33.16
N THR A 84 1.64 -12.53 -32.46
CA THR A 84 0.32 -11.87 -32.60
C THR A 84 0.24 -10.95 -33.81
N TYR A 85 1.35 -10.30 -34.17
CA TYR A 85 1.49 -9.34 -35.27
C TYR A 85 2.71 -9.69 -36.14
N PRO A 86 2.57 -10.63 -37.09
CA PRO A 86 3.68 -11.11 -37.90
C PRO A 86 4.37 -10.04 -38.76
N THR A 87 3.71 -8.92 -39.04
CA THR A 87 4.24 -7.80 -39.82
C THR A 87 5.22 -6.91 -39.02
N LEU A 88 5.27 -7.05 -37.70
CA LEU A 88 6.12 -6.24 -36.84
C LEU A 88 7.61 -6.41 -37.15
N SER A 89 8.05 -7.64 -37.44
CA SER A 89 9.44 -7.93 -37.79
C SER A 89 9.87 -7.22 -39.09
N SER A 90 8.99 -7.18 -40.09
CA SER A 90 9.26 -6.47 -41.34
C SER A 90 9.22 -4.95 -41.16
N GLU A 91 8.33 -4.42 -40.31
CA GLU A 91 8.31 -2.98 -40.03
C GLU A 91 9.56 -2.52 -39.28
N LEU A 92 10.09 -3.34 -38.36
CA LEU A 92 11.35 -3.06 -37.66
C LEU A 92 12.56 -3.09 -38.60
N ALA A 93 12.60 -4.04 -39.53
CA ALA A 93 13.65 -4.11 -40.54
C ALA A 93 13.64 -2.87 -41.44
N ASN A 94 12.46 -2.44 -41.90
CA ASN A 94 12.33 -1.23 -42.72
C ASN A 94 12.70 0.03 -41.93
N ALA A 95 12.26 0.15 -40.68
CA ALA A 95 12.60 1.27 -39.80
C ALA A 95 14.12 1.38 -39.55
N TRP A 96 14.81 0.24 -39.47
CA TRP A 96 16.27 0.18 -39.37
C TRP A 96 16.95 0.66 -40.65
N GLU A 97 16.50 0.22 -41.82
CA GLU A 97 17.03 0.66 -43.12
C GLU A 97 16.82 2.16 -43.34
N GLU A 98 15.64 2.67 -42.97
CA GLU A 98 15.28 4.08 -43.07
C GLU A 98 15.90 4.96 -41.96
N LYS A 99 16.53 4.33 -40.95
CA LYS A 99 17.06 4.98 -39.73
C LYS A 99 16.02 5.86 -39.02
N SER A 100 14.75 5.45 -39.09
CA SER A 100 13.60 6.18 -38.58
C SER A 100 12.66 5.21 -37.88
N PHE A 101 12.56 5.32 -36.55
CA PHE A 101 11.72 4.44 -35.74
C PHE A 101 10.36 5.06 -35.42
N LYS A 102 9.99 6.17 -36.07
CA LYS A 102 8.72 6.87 -35.87
C LYS A 102 7.51 5.93 -36.05
N SER A 103 7.49 5.20 -37.16
CA SER A 103 6.39 4.27 -37.50
C SER A 103 6.17 3.18 -36.44
N ILE A 104 7.26 2.73 -35.81
CA ILE A 104 7.24 1.75 -34.72
C ILE A 104 6.73 2.39 -33.43
N ARG A 105 7.25 3.58 -33.06
CA ARG A 105 6.86 4.28 -31.82
C ARG A 105 5.38 4.68 -31.83
N GLU A 106 4.82 4.97 -32.99
CA GLU A 106 3.40 5.31 -33.12
C GLU A 106 2.47 4.10 -33.03
N LEU A 107 2.98 2.86 -32.93
CA LEU A 107 2.12 1.68 -32.82
C LEU A 107 1.32 1.69 -31.51
N VAL A 108 -0.02 1.67 -31.61
CA VAL A 108 -0.93 1.67 -30.45
C VAL A 108 -0.66 0.51 -29.51
N ILE A 109 -0.22 -0.63 -30.03
CA ILE A 109 0.15 -1.82 -29.25
C ILE A 109 1.38 -1.62 -28.36
N LEU A 110 2.21 -0.60 -28.63
CA LEU A 110 3.41 -0.28 -27.88
C LEU A 110 3.20 0.89 -26.92
N GLN A 111 2.07 1.58 -27.02
CA GLN A 111 1.75 2.70 -26.13
C GLN A 111 1.31 2.14 -24.77
N ASN A 112 1.68 2.85 -23.70
CA ASN A 112 1.11 2.56 -22.40
C ASN A 112 -0.42 2.46 -22.54
N PRO A 113 -1.07 1.40 -22.04
CA PRO A 113 -2.51 1.36 -22.02
C PRO A 113 -2.96 2.66 -21.35
N THR A 114 -3.77 3.47 -22.06
CA THR A 114 -4.37 4.68 -21.51
C THR A 114 -4.78 4.34 -20.09
N PRO A 115 -4.33 5.11 -19.07
CA PRO A 115 -4.64 4.76 -17.70
C PRO A 115 -6.14 4.58 -17.64
N ILE A 116 -6.57 3.32 -17.49
CA ILE A 116 -7.90 3.04 -16.98
C ILE A 116 -7.89 3.83 -15.68
N PRO A 117 -8.82 4.78 -15.48
CA PRO A 117 -8.90 5.50 -14.21
C PRO A 117 -8.93 4.44 -13.11
N THR A 118 -7.79 4.25 -12.47
CA THR A 118 -7.61 3.27 -11.39
C THR A 118 -8.27 3.81 -10.12
N GLU A 119 -8.62 5.09 -10.18
CA GLU A 119 -9.58 5.74 -9.33
C GLU A 119 -10.91 5.75 -10.08
N ILE A 120 -11.80 4.80 -9.75
CA ILE A 120 -13.22 5.16 -9.71
C ILE A 120 -13.24 6.44 -8.86
N PRO A 121 -13.76 7.58 -9.35
CA PRO A 121 -13.93 8.75 -8.51
C PRO A 121 -14.69 8.28 -7.29
N ILE A 122 -14.01 8.21 -6.14
CA ILE A 122 -14.71 8.01 -4.87
C ILE A 122 -15.69 9.19 -4.86
N PRO A 123 -17.01 8.94 -4.78
CA PRO A 123 -17.98 10.01 -4.80
C PRO A 123 -17.51 11.09 -3.82
N SER A 124 -17.34 12.31 -4.30
CA SER A 124 -16.81 13.47 -3.58
C SER A 124 -17.68 13.92 -2.40
N HIS A 125 -18.65 13.10 -2.01
CA HIS A 125 -19.45 13.20 -0.82
C HIS A 125 -19.08 12.07 0.14
N TYR A 126 -17.91 12.19 0.77
CA TYR A 126 -17.77 11.67 2.14
C TYR A 126 -18.75 12.46 2.99
N ASN A 127 -19.95 11.92 3.20
CA ASN A 127 -20.94 12.54 4.06
C ASN A 127 -20.39 12.55 5.49
N GLU A 128 -20.67 13.61 6.26
CA GLU A 128 -20.30 13.77 7.66
C GLU A 128 -20.70 12.54 8.51
N ASN A 129 -21.78 11.88 8.10
CA ASN A 129 -22.26 10.62 8.68
C ASN A 129 -21.28 9.45 8.51
N THR A 130 -20.70 9.24 7.32
CA THR A 130 -19.71 8.17 7.08
C THR A 130 -18.45 8.36 7.92
N LEU A 131 -18.07 9.62 8.14
CA LEU A 131 -16.93 9.99 8.94
C LEU A 131 -17.18 9.74 10.43
N LYS A 132 -18.34 10.16 10.94
CA LYS A 132 -18.79 9.86 12.31
C LYS A 132 -18.90 8.35 12.54
N ALA A 133 -19.42 7.60 11.57
CA ALA A 133 -19.49 6.14 11.62
C ALA A 133 -18.08 5.52 11.69
N SER A 134 -17.14 6.02 10.89
CA SER A 134 -15.75 5.56 10.91
C SER A 134 -15.10 5.85 12.27
N GLN A 135 -15.30 7.04 12.84
CA GLN A 135 -14.80 7.36 14.19
C GLN A 135 -15.41 6.43 15.26
N LYS A 136 -16.75 6.30 15.27
CA LYS A 136 -17.46 5.41 16.20
C LYS A 136 -16.98 3.97 16.10
N SER A 137 -16.63 3.50 14.90
CA SER A 137 -16.10 2.14 14.74
C SER A 137 -14.77 1.92 15.46
N PHE A 138 -13.96 2.97 15.65
CA PHE A 138 -12.70 2.94 16.42
C PHE A 138 -12.93 3.11 17.94
N GLU A 139 -13.99 3.80 18.33
CA GLU A 139 -14.37 3.98 19.74
C GLU A 139 -15.11 2.76 20.30
N ALA A 140 -15.82 2.01 19.45
CA ALA A 140 -16.53 0.81 19.84
C ALA A 140 -15.56 -0.24 20.43
N LYS A 141 -16.09 -1.22 21.16
CA LYS A 141 -15.29 -2.38 21.57
C LYS A 141 -15.01 -3.26 20.34
N PHE A 142 -13.76 -3.66 20.14
CA PHE A 142 -13.41 -4.69 19.15
C PHE A 142 -13.87 -6.05 19.67
N ILE A 143 -14.67 -6.79 18.89
CA ILE A 143 -15.35 -8.01 19.37
C ILE A 143 -14.54 -9.28 19.04
N GLY A 144 -13.98 -9.38 17.83
CA GLY A 144 -13.25 -10.57 17.39
C GLY A 144 -11.81 -10.69 17.90
N ASP A 145 -11.20 -11.85 17.66
CA ASP A 145 -9.85 -12.17 18.16
C ASP A 145 -8.73 -11.92 17.14
N ASN A 146 -9.03 -11.35 15.97
CA ASN A 146 -8.01 -11.15 14.91
C ASN A 146 -6.80 -10.34 15.39
N HIS A 147 -7.02 -9.36 16.26
CA HIS A 147 -5.94 -8.56 16.84
C HIS A 147 -5.07 -9.38 17.82
N VAL A 148 -5.66 -10.31 18.56
CA VAL A 148 -4.96 -11.28 19.43
C VAL A 148 -4.15 -12.28 18.59
N ILE A 149 -4.79 -12.85 17.55
CA ILE A 149 -4.15 -13.80 16.63
C ILE A 149 -2.98 -13.14 15.92
N LEU A 150 -3.16 -11.91 15.43
CA LEU A 150 -2.10 -11.12 14.81
C LEU A 150 -0.97 -10.86 15.80
N CYS A 151 -1.26 -10.45 17.04
CA CYS A 151 -0.25 -10.21 18.07
C CYS A 151 0.59 -11.47 18.35
N ASN A 152 -0.07 -12.62 18.55
CA ASN A 152 0.60 -13.91 18.78
C ASN A 152 1.43 -14.36 17.57
N LEU A 153 0.94 -14.09 16.35
CA LEU A 153 1.68 -14.38 15.13
C LEU A 153 2.97 -13.57 15.06
N LEU A 154 2.94 -12.27 15.36
CA LEU A 154 4.13 -11.42 15.38
C LEU A 154 5.17 -11.92 16.39
N ASP A 155 4.73 -12.37 17.57
CA ASP A 155 5.62 -13.00 18.55
C ASP A 155 6.26 -14.28 18.03
N ASN A 156 5.51 -15.13 17.32
CA ASN A 156 6.03 -16.37 16.71
C ASN A 156 6.96 -16.14 15.52
N LEU A 157 6.83 -15.01 14.83
CA LEU A 157 7.74 -14.64 13.73
C LEU A 157 9.07 -14.07 14.25
N PHE A 158 9.16 -13.72 15.53
CA PHE A 158 10.35 -13.11 16.10
C PHE A 158 11.46 -14.13 16.41
N PRO A 159 12.73 -13.85 16.08
CA PRO A 159 13.86 -14.73 16.41
C PRO A 159 13.97 -15.04 17.91
N GLY A 160 14.02 -16.33 18.25
CA GLY A 160 14.11 -16.80 19.63
C GLY A 160 12.76 -17.13 20.29
N SER A 161 11.65 -16.99 19.57
CA SER A 161 10.36 -17.52 20.00
C SER A 161 10.28 -19.04 19.79
N PRO A 162 9.44 -19.78 20.57
CA PRO A 162 9.30 -21.24 20.43
C PRO A 162 8.83 -21.72 19.05
N GLY A 163 8.17 -20.84 18.27
CA GLY A 163 7.69 -21.11 16.92
C GLY A 163 8.64 -20.69 15.80
N TYR A 164 9.81 -20.12 16.13
CA TYR A 164 10.74 -19.56 15.16
C TYR A 164 11.54 -20.63 14.41
N ASP A 165 11.50 -20.60 13.08
CA ASP A 165 12.31 -21.45 12.22
C ASP A 165 13.65 -20.76 11.90
N SER A 166 14.71 -21.16 12.61
CA SER A 166 16.07 -20.64 12.42
C SER A 166 16.66 -20.88 11.01
N ALA A 167 16.05 -21.75 10.19
CA ALA A 167 16.44 -21.90 8.79
C ALA A 167 15.88 -20.78 7.89
N LYS A 168 15.05 -19.88 8.43
CA LYS A 168 14.35 -18.81 7.70
C LYS A 168 14.53 -17.44 8.37
N ASP A 169 15.78 -17.04 8.61
CA ASP A 169 16.06 -15.70 9.13
C ASP A 169 15.45 -14.62 8.23
N PRO A 170 14.54 -13.78 8.76
CA PRO A 170 13.88 -12.78 7.96
C PRO A 170 14.85 -11.63 7.66
N TYR A 171 14.68 -10.98 6.51
CA TYR A 171 15.47 -9.81 6.12
C TYR A 171 15.28 -8.64 7.12
N ASN A 172 14.07 -8.48 7.62
CA ASN A 172 13.73 -7.56 8.70
C ASN A 172 12.46 -8.06 9.42
N ASN A 173 12.19 -7.52 10.61
CA ASN A 173 11.00 -7.86 11.38
C ASN A 173 9.82 -7.00 10.92
N SER A 174 9.31 -7.28 9.71
CA SER A 174 8.14 -6.54 9.20
C SER A 174 7.18 -7.41 8.40
N ILE A 175 5.91 -7.03 8.42
CA ILE A 175 4.85 -7.61 7.58
C ILE A 175 4.11 -6.51 6.83
N SER A 176 3.53 -6.88 5.69
CA SER A 176 2.62 -6.02 4.94
C SER A 176 1.21 -6.59 4.97
N ILE A 177 0.20 -5.76 5.22
CA ILE A 177 -1.22 -6.10 5.10
C ILE A 177 -1.78 -5.28 3.93
N ILE A 178 -2.09 -5.96 2.83
CA ILE A 178 -2.43 -5.36 1.55
C ILE A 178 -3.84 -5.79 1.18
N GLN A 179 -4.80 -4.91 1.39
CA GLN A 179 -6.21 -5.18 1.10
C GLN A 179 -6.94 -3.92 0.67
N SER A 180 -8.10 -4.08 0.05
CA SER A 180 -8.98 -2.98 -0.33
C SER A 180 -9.23 -1.97 0.79
N SER A 181 -9.49 -0.72 0.40
CA SER A 181 -9.85 0.33 1.34
C SER A 181 -11.11 -0.04 2.11
N GLY A 182 -11.15 0.31 3.40
CA GLY A 182 -12.28 0.00 4.25
C GLY A 182 -12.34 -1.42 4.80
N MET A 183 -11.39 -2.32 4.48
CA MET A 183 -11.31 -3.72 4.96
C MET A 183 -10.98 -3.90 6.46
N GLY A 184 -11.04 -2.84 7.28
CA GLY A 184 -10.79 -2.94 8.71
C GLY A 184 -9.31 -3.09 9.14
N LYS A 185 -8.34 -3.08 8.20
CA LYS A 185 -6.89 -3.19 8.48
C LYS A 185 -6.42 -2.33 9.66
N SER A 186 -6.60 -1.01 9.57
CA SER A 186 -6.16 -0.07 10.59
C SER A 186 -6.89 -0.27 11.91
N ARG A 187 -8.12 -0.78 11.87
CA ARG A 187 -8.92 -1.07 13.07
C ARG A 187 -8.41 -2.32 13.80
N VAL A 188 -8.02 -3.38 13.09
CA VAL A 188 -7.40 -4.55 13.71
C VAL A 188 -6.07 -4.19 14.38
N VAL A 189 -5.25 -3.36 13.73
CA VAL A 189 -3.98 -2.90 14.32
C VAL A 189 -4.21 -1.93 15.50
N ASP A 190 -5.24 -1.09 15.45
CA ASP A 190 -5.65 -0.25 16.58
C ASP A 190 -6.11 -1.08 17.78
N ALA A 191 -6.85 -2.17 17.54
CA ALA A 191 -7.21 -3.12 18.58
C ALA A 191 -5.98 -3.89 19.10
N LEU A 192 -5.01 -4.21 18.24
CA LEU A 192 -3.75 -4.82 18.65
C LEU A 192 -2.95 -3.89 19.58
N ALA A 193 -3.08 -2.57 19.41
CA ALA A 193 -2.38 -1.59 20.22
C ALA A 193 -2.77 -1.60 21.71
N THR A 194 -3.87 -2.25 22.10
CA THR A 194 -4.19 -2.51 23.51
C THR A 194 -3.38 -3.66 24.10
N LEU A 195 -2.87 -4.58 23.26
CA LEU A 195 -2.11 -5.76 23.67
C LEU A 195 -0.60 -5.55 23.62
N ARG A 196 -0.14 -4.63 22.77
CA ARG A 196 1.28 -4.34 22.57
C ARG A 196 1.50 -2.86 22.33
N LEU A 197 2.49 -2.29 23.01
CA LEU A 197 2.88 -0.90 22.81
C LEU A 197 3.12 -0.64 21.32
N THR A 198 2.43 0.35 20.76
CA THR A 198 2.40 0.59 19.33
C THR A 198 2.59 2.08 19.02
N PHE A 199 3.45 2.39 18.04
CA PHE A 199 3.64 3.73 17.49
C PHE A 199 2.86 3.87 16.17
N PRO A 200 1.73 4.60 16.18
CA PRO A 200 0.85 4.71 15.03
C PRO A 200 1.32 5.78 14.04
N ILE A 201 1.65 5.43 12.79
CA ILE A 201 2.01 6.40 11.75
C ILE A 201 1.04 6.27 10.58
N ASN A 202 0.40 7.35 10.16
CA ASN A 202 -0.54 7.39 9.05
C ASN A 202 -0.07 8.38 7.98
N LEU A 203 0.32 7.85 6.82
CA LEU A 203 0.91 8.60 5.71
C LEU A 203 -0.13 9.02 4.65
N ARG A 204 -1.44 8.94 4.96
CA ARG A 204 -2.53 9.21 4.02
C ARG A 204 -2.42 10.57 3.32
N GLU A 205 -2.79 10.58 2.04
CA GLU A 205 -2.89 11.79 1.24
C GLU A 205 -3.93 12.77 1.79
N SER A 206 -3.72 14.08 1.58
CA SER A 206 -4.78 15.06 1.80
C SER A 206 -5.62 15.14 0.54
N VAL A 207 -6.84 14.61 0.54
CA VAL A 207 -7.72 14.59 -0.66
C VAL A 207 -8.55 15.89 -0.76
N GLY A 208 -7.93 17.03 -0.43
CA GLY A 208 -8.56 18.35 -0.38
C GLY A 208 -9.20 18.74 0.97
N PRO A 209 -9.73 19.97 1.08
CA PRO A 209 -10.26 20.51 2.35
C PRO A 209 -11.51 19.81 2.87
N ASN A 210 -12.23 19.05 2.03
CA ASN A 210 -13.49 18.37 2.39
C ASN A 210 -13.38 16.84 2.47
N SER A 211 -12.17 16.27 2.35
CA SER A 211 -11.97 14.82 2.44
C SER A 211 -11.55 14.42 3.85
N ALA A 212 -12.48 14.40 4.78
CA ALA A 212 -12.20 13.86 6.10
C ALA A 212 -12.08 12.33 6.03
N SER A 213 -11.11 11.77 6.73
CA SER A 213 -10.90 10.32 6.76
C SER A 213 -10.34 9.91 8.12
N TYR A 214 -10.82 8.78 8.63
CA TYR A 214 -10.41 8.28 9.95
C TYR A 214 -9.54 7.02 9.81
N PRO A 215 -8.45 6.89 10.58
CA PRO A 215 -7.82 7.96 11.35
C PRO A 215 -7.25 9.06 10.42
N PRO A 216 -7.15 10.31 10.88
CA PRO A 216 -6.50 11.41 10.15
C PRO A 216 -5.00 11.16 9.93
N PRO A 217 -4.39 11.83 8.92
CA PRO A 217 -2.97 11.68 8.61
C PRO A 217 -2.07 12.41 9.61
N ASP A 218 -0.89 11.85 9.89
CA ASP A 218 0.20 12.53 10.60
C ASP A 218 0.91 13.50 9.64
N ARG A 219 0.32 14.68 9.42
CA ARG A 219 0.75 15.60 8.34
C ARG A 219 2.25 15.92 8.35
N GLY A 220 2.82 16.17 9.53
CA GLY A 220 4.26 16.45 9.67
C GLY A 220 5.13 15.25 9.32
N VAL A 221 4.77 14.06 9.83
CA VAL A 221 5.47 12.81 9.53
C VAL A 221 5.33 12.48 8.04
N ARG A 222 4.13 12.62 7.47
CA ARG A 222 3.91 12.47 6.03
C ARG A 222 4.80 13.39 5.23
N ALA A 223 4.86 14.67 5.57
CA ALA A 223 5.72 15.63 4.88
C ALA A 223 7.21 15.23 4.96
N PHE A 224 7.66 14.69 6.09
CA PHE A 224 9.01 14.16 6.24
C PHE A 224 9.27 12.96 5.30
N PHE A 225 8.33 12.02 5.22
CA PHE A 225 8.42 10.82 4.38
C PHE A 225 8.09 11.06 2.90
N ASP A 226 7.47 12.19 2.54
CA ASP A 226 7.22 12.60 1.15
C ASP A 226 8.49 13.16 0.48
N GLN A 227 9.51 13.54 1.26
CA GLN A 227 10.80 13.96 0.71
C GLN A 227 11.56 12.77 0.09
N ARG A 228 12.12 12.97 -1.10
CA ARG A 228 12.76 11.92 -1.91
C ARG A 228 14.19 12.31 -2.35
N PRO A 229 15.11 12.56 -1.40
CA PRO A 229 16.52 12.71 -1.76
C PRO A 229 17.11 11.39 -2.27
N PRO A 230 18.33 11.41 -2.85
CA PRO A 230 19.03 10.20 -3.28
C PRO A 230 19.11 9.13 -2.18
N ASP A 231 19.14 7.85 -2.57
CA ASP A 231 19.01 6.68 -1.68
C ASP A 231 19.88 6.75 -0.40
N ALA A 232 21.13 7.22 -0.52
CA ALA A 232 22.06 7.34 0.62
C ALA A 232 21.55 8.33 1.68
N HIS A 233 21.07 9.50 1.25
CA HIS A 233 20.50 10.51 2.12
C HIS A 233 19.14 10.06 2.67
N LEU A 234 18.34 9.38 1.86
CA LEU A 234 17.05 8.83 2.32
C LEU A 234 17.24 7.79 3.44
N LYS A 235 18.27 6.94 3.32
CA LYS A 235 18.64 5.97 4.37
C LYS A 235 19.03 6.67 5.67
N ILE A 236 19.82 7.75 5.59
CA ILE A 236 20.20 8.57 6.76
C ILE A 236 18.94 9.16 7.40
N ARG A 237 18.09 9.84 6.61
CA ARG A 237 16.86 10.46 7.12
C ARG A 237 15.94 9.48 7.84
N TYR A 238 15.69 8.30 7.27
CA TYR A 238 14.87 7.28 7.92
C TYR A 238 15.52 6.69 9.16
N SER A 239 16.84 6.56 9.19
CA SER A 239 17.55 6.13 10.39
C SER A 239 17.47 7.18 11.50
N CYS A 240 17.62 8.47 11.17
CA CYS A 240 17.46 9.58 12.11
C CYS A 240 16.03 9.64 12.67
N PHE A 241 15.03 9.50 11.80
CA PHE A 241 13.63 9.46 12.21
C PHE A 241 13.35 8.32 13.21
N LEU A 242 13.80 7.10 12.91
CA LEU A 242 13.58 5.97 13.81
C LEU A 242 14.39 6.10 15.11
N ALA A 243 15.62 6.62 15.06
CA ALA A 243 16.41 6.88 16.26
C ALA A 243 15.70 7.90 17.16
N ALA A 244 15.25 9.02 16.59
CA ALA A 244 14.46 10.03 17.30
C ALA A 244 13.13 9.46 17.84
N LEU A 245 12.42 8.65 17.05
CA LEU A 245 11.20 7.98 17.50
C LEU A 245 11.46 7.15 18.76
N PHE A 246 12.55 6.38 18.79
CA PHE A 246 12.89 5.55 19.93
C PHE A 246 13.35 6.35 21.13
N THR A 247 14.16 7.39 20.94
CA THR A 247 14.62 8.29 22.01
C THR A 247 13.46 9.07 22.64
N VAL A 248 12.61 9.71 21.83
CA VAL A 248 11.41 10.41 22.33
C VAL A 248 10.46 9.43 22.99
N GLY A 249 10.26 8.25 22.39
CA GLY A 249 9.46 7.17 22.97
C GLY A 249 9.96 6.75 24.36
N ALA A 250 11.25 6.49 24.50
CA ALA A 250 11.86 6.10 25.77
C ALA A 250 11.70 7.19 26.82
N ASN A 251 11.93 8.45 26.44
CA ASN A 251 11.77 9.60 27.33
C ASN A 251 10.33 9.79 27.82
N TRP A 252 9.33 9.60 26.96
CA TRP A 252 7.93 9.76 27.32
C TRP A 252 7.43 8.58 28.15
N ILE A 253 7.73 7.35 27.72
CA ILE A 253 7.31 6.13 28.42
C ILE A 253 7.98 6.04 29.79
N GLY A 254 9.26 6.41 29.90
CA GLY A 254 10.00 6.37 31.16
C GLY A 254 9.50 7.34 32.23
N ARG A 255 8.63 8.29 31.85
CA ARG A 255 7.96 9.21 32.79
C ARG A 255 6.62 8.69 33.31
N ILE A 256 6.08 7.63 32.70
CA ILE A 256 4.80 7.05 33.09
C ILE A 256 4.95 6.37 34.45
N THR A 257 4.10 6.77 35.38
CA THR A 257 4.05 6.25 36.75
C THR A 257 2.95 5.19 36.90
N LEU A 258 3.09 4.32 37.91
CA LEU A 258 2.04 3.35 38.27
C LEU A 258 0.69 4.01 38.58
N ALA A 259 0.73 5.21 39.18
CA ALA A 259 -0.48 5.97 39.49
C ALA A 259 -1.20 6.45 38.22
N GLU A 260 -0.46 6.79 37.16
CA GLU A 260 -1.03 7.19 35.87
C GLU A 260 -1.65 6.02 35.12
N LEU A 261 -1.08 4.82 35.24
CA LEU A 261 -1.59 3.62 34.57
C LEU A 261 -2.96 3.18 35.10
N LYS A 262 -3.33 3.50 36.34
CA LYS A 262 -4.67 3.21 36.92
C LYS A 262 -5.14 1.78 36.65
N GLU A 263 -4.28 0.79 36.92
CA GLU A 263 -4.51 -0.65 36.67
C GLU A 263 -4.55 -1.08 35.20
N GLN A 264 -4.43 -0.16 34.24
CA GLN A 264 -4.28 -0.49 32.82
C GLN A 264 -2.88 -1.05 32.54
N SER A 265 -2.77 -1.84 31.47
CA SER A 265 -1.47 -2.17 30.89
C SER A 265 -0.83 -0.92 30.25
N LEU A 266 0.49 -0.93 30.12
CA LEU A 266 1.21 0.14 29.42
C LEU A 266 0.71 0.32 27.96
N ALA A 267 0.34 -0.78 27.30
CA ALA A 267 -0.13 -0.75 25.91
C ALA A 267 -1.48 -0.03 25.80
N GLU A 268 -2.46 -0.37 26.65
CA GLU A 268 -3.77 0.29 26.73
C GLU A 268 -3.61 1.79 27.03
N TYR A 269 -2.84 2.12 28.08
CA TYR A 269 -2.59 3.51 28.44
C TYR A 269 -1.98 4.30 27.29
N TRP A 270 -0.93 3.75 26.64
CA TRP A 270 -0.25 4.42 25.55
C TRP A 270 -1.16 4.64 24.33
N ARG A 271 -1.99 3.64 23.99
CA ARG A 271 -2.99 3.76 22.92
C ARG A 271 -3.96 4.92 23.22
N ASP A 272 -4.54 4.92 24.41
CA ASP A 272 -5.55 5.92 24.80
C ASP A 272 -4.92 7.32 24.89
N PHE A 273 -3.70 7.41 25.43
CA PHE A 273 -2.89 8.63 25.45
C PHE A 273 -2.65 9.19 24.04
N MET A 274 -2.27 8.36 23.09
CA MET A 274 -2.05 8.77 21.68
C MET A 274 -3.37 9.13 20.97
N ALA A 275 -4.50 8.58 21.41
CA ALA A 275 -5.83 8.88 20.88
C ALA A 275 -6.52 10.07 21.59
N GLU A 276 -5.90 10.66 22.61
CA GLU A 276 -6.54 11.74 23.37
C GLU A 276 -6.84 12.96 22.49
N SER A 277 -8.08 13.46 22.56
CA SER A 277 -8.58 14.59 21.77
C SER A 277 -8.52 14.36 20.24
N HIS A 278 -8.62 13.11 19.78
CA HIS A 278 -8.70 12.81 18.36
C HIS A 278 -9.96 13.44 17.74
N SER A 279 -9.81 14.05 16.57
CA SER A 279 -10.93 14.46 15.75
C SER A 279 -10.87 13.79 14.38
N PRO A 280 -11.96 13.82 13.58
CA PRO A 280 -11.91 13.32 12.22
C PRO A 280 -10.94 14.03 11.26
N SER A 281 -10.53 15.25 11.58
CA SER A 281 -9.67 16.09 10.73
C SER A 281 -8.23 16.19 11.22
N GLU A 282 -8.00 15.94 12.52
CA GLU A 282 -6.73 16.15 13.20
C GLU A 282 -6.43 15.01 14.17
N VAL A 283 -5.18 14.55 14.15
CA VAL A 283 -4.68 13.56 15.10
C VAL A 283 -4.79 14.08 16.54
N GLY A 284 -4.89 13.17 17.51
CA GLY A 284 -4.94 13.52 18.93
C GLY A 284 -3.79 14.43 19.36
N ILE A 285 -4.05 15.32 20.33
CA ILE A 285 -3.12 16.38 20.73
C ILE A 285 -1.77 15.83 21.20
N ASN A 286 -1.79 14.69 21.90
CA ASN A 286 -0.57 14.06 22.39
C ASN A 286 0.21 13.41 21.25
N ARG A 287 -0.47 12.73 20.31
CA ARG A 287 0.15 12.19 19.09
C ARG A 287 0.80 13.30 18.26
N GLN A 288 0.13 14.44 18.13
CA GLN A 288 0.68 15.61 17.44
C GLN A 288 1.94 16.13 18.13
N LYS A 289 1.90 16.33 19.45
CA LYS A 289 3.06 16.79 20.24
C LYS A 289 4.22 15.79 20.18
N PHE A 290 3.92 14.51 20.31
CA PHE A 290 4.88 13.42 20.24
C PHE A 290 5.62 13.45 18.90
N TYR A 291 4.89 13.39 17.78
CA TYR A 291 5.53 13.39 16.46
C TYR A 291 6.20 14.71 16.11
N SER A 292 5.70 15.84 16.60
CA SER A 292 6.41 17.12 16.43
C SER A 292 7.78 17.09 17.10
N LYS A 293 7.88 16.49 18.30
CA LYS A 293 9.15 16.31 19.01
C LYS A 293 10.06 15.30 18.30
N VAL A 294 9.51 14.20 17.78
CA VAL A 294 10.27 13.23 16.97
C VAL A 294 10.88 13.90 15.74
N LEU A 295 10.11 14.72 15.02
CA LEU A 295 10.61 15.41 13.83
C LEU A 295 11.72 16.42 14.18
N GLN A 296 11.54 17.18 15.26
CA GLN A 296 12.58 18.08 15.76
C GLN A 296 13.88 17.34 16.07
N GLU A 297 13.82 16.23 16.80
CA GLU A 297 15.01 15.44 17.13
C GLU A 297 15.61 14.75 15.91
N ALA A 298 14.80 14.31 14.95
CA ALA A 298 15.28 13.71 13.71
C ALA A 298 16.13 14.70 12.88
N ASP A 299 15.73 15.97 12.84
CA ASP A 299 16.49 17.03 12.16
C ASP A 299 17.81 17.34 12.90
N GLU A 300 17.85 17.20 14.23
CA GLU A 300 19.08 17.35 15.04
C GLU A 300 20.07 16.19 14.83
N VAL A 301 19.57 14.96 14.63
CA VAL A 301 20.38 13.75 14.41
C VAL A 301 21.01 13.70 13.01
N ASP A 302 20.53 14.49 12.05
CA ASP A 302 21.05 14.56 10.67
C ASP A 302 22.54 15.00 10.60
N CYS A 303 23.12 15.43 11.73
CA CYS A 303 24.54 15.78 11.88
C CYS A 303 25.47 14.59 12.22
N VAL A 304 24.94 13.37 12.44
CA VAL A 304 25.74 12.20 12.83
C VAL A 304 26.41 11.55 11.61
N PRO A 305 27.71 11.23 11.66
CA PRO A 305 28.39 10.53 10.57
C PRO A 305 27.70 9.18 10.22
N SER A 306 27.47 8.96 8.92
CA SER A 306 26.75 7.78 8.38
C SER A 306 27.26 6.44 8.94
N ASP A 307 28.57 6.30 9.18
CA ASP A 307 29.19 5.06 9.62
C ASP A 307 28.81 4.65 11.06
N SER A 308 28.35 5.60 11.88
CA SER A 308 27.91 5.35 13.26
C SER A 308 26.40 5.26 13.42
N LEU A 309 25.64 5.61 12.38
CA LEU A 309 24.20 5.78 12.48
C LEU A 309 23.45 4.48 12.76
N GLU A 310 23.88 3.35 12.19
CA GLU A 310 23.29 2.04 12.49
C GLU A 310 23.52 1.63 13.96
N LYS A 311 24.67 2.02 14.53
CA LYS A 311 24.97 1.75 15.95
C LYS A 311 24.08 2.60 16.85
N VAL A 312 23.97 3.90 16.57
CA VAL A 312 23.10 4.83 17.29
C VAL A 312 21.65 4.36 17.24
N LEU A 313 21.14 4.01 16.06
CA LEU A 313 19.78 3.51 15.88
C LEU A 313 19.51 2.25 16.72
N ARG A 314 20.46 1.31 16.77
CA ARG A 314 20.35 0.10 17.61
C ARG A 314 20.39 0.45 19.10
N GLU A 315 21.20 1.40 19.53
CA GLU A 315 21.30 1.84 20.92
C GLU A 315 20.00 2.50 21.38
N CYS A 316 19.45 3.45 20.61
CA CYS A 316 18.15 4.07 20.89
C CYS A 316 17.03 3.03 20.98
N CYS A 317 17.01 2.05 20.06
CA CYS A 317 16.03 0.96 20.08
C CYS A 317 16.14 0.10 21.35
N LYS A 318 17.37 -0.24 21.76
CA LYS A 318 17.62 -1.00 22.99
C LYS A 318 17.16 -0.26 24.23
N GLU A 319 17.46 1.04 24.31
CA GLU A 319 17.06 1.89 25.42
C GLU A 319 15.53 1.92 25.56
N LEU A 320 14.81 2.14 24.45
CA LEU A 320 13.35 2.05 24.45
C LEU A 320 12.84 0.70 24.95
N ILE A 321 13.42 -0.42 24.49
CA ILE A 321 13.03 -1.77 24.94
C ILE A 321 13.26 -1.92 26.46
N GLN A 322 14.37 -1.40 26.99
CA GLN A 322 14.68 -1.45 28.42
C GLN A 322 13.68 -0.63 29.25
N VAL A 323 13.32 0.56 28.77
CA VAL A 323 12.32 1.41 29.42
C VAL A 323 10.95 0.74 29.41
N ILE A 324 10.52 0.19 28.26
CA ILE A 324 9.25 -0.55 28.16
C ILE A 324 9.24 -1.72 29.13
N ARG A 325 10.32 -2.50 29.19
CA ARG A 325 10.46 -3.61 30.13
C ARG A 325 10.30 -3.13 31.57
N HIS A 326 11.02 -2.06 31.94
CA HIS A 326 10.98 -1.51 33.29
C HIS A 326 9.54 -1.12 33.68
N VAL A 327 8.87 -0.31 32.85
CA VAL A 327 7.50 0.16 33.14
C VAL A 327 6.49 -0.99 33.12
N THR A 328 6.63 -1.95 32.19
CA THR A 328 5.73 -3.11 32.14
C THR A 328 5.88 -4.00 33.38
N CYS A 329 7.11 -4.24 33.84
CA CYS A 329 7.37 -5.01 35.05
C CYS A 329 6.87 -4.34 36.33
N LEU A 330 6.71 -3.01 36.35
CA LEU A 330 6.06 -2.32 37.47
C LEU A 330 4.58 -2.70 37.57
N SER A 331 3.90 -2.88 36.44
CA SER A 331 2.44 -3.12 36.38
C SER A 331 2.06 -4.60 36.37
N SER A 332 2.92 -5.47 35.83
CA SER A 332 2.73 -6.92 35.85
C SER A 332 4.08 -7.64 35.89
N PRO A 333 4.38 -8.42 36.94
CA PRO A 333 5.67 -9.10 37.10
C PRO A 333 5.85 -10.35 36.21
N ASP A 334 5.07 -10.50 35.14
CA ASP A 334 5.08 -11.70 34.31
C ASP A 334 6.41 -11.87 33.53
N HIS A 335 6.99 -13.07 33.59
CA HIS A 335 8.32 -13.38 33.03
C HIS A 335 8.32 -13.55 31.50
N THR A 336 7.17 -13.38 30.85
CA THR A 336 6.96 -13.66 29.41
C THR A 336 7.46 -12.56 28.46
N PHE A 337 7.87 -11.38 28.97
CA PHE A 337 8.44 -10.30 28.16
C PHE A 337 9.71 -10.74 27.40
N ASP A 338 10.44 -11.71 27.93
CA ASP A 338 11.73 -12.10 27.36
C ASP A 338 11.64 -12.91 26.06
N SER A 339 10.47 -13.44 25.70
CA SER A 339 10.26 -14.23 24.47
C SER A 339 9.36 -13.55 23.43
N ARG A 340 9.01 -12.28 23.62
CA ARG A 340 8.03 -11.55 22.81
C ARG A 340 8.61 -10.28 22.18
N VAL A 341 7.95 -9.77 21.15
CA VAL A 341 8.20 -8.43 20.59
C VAL A 341 7.98 -7.38 21.70
N ALA A 342 8.81 -6.35 21.83
CA ALA A 342 8.61 -5.33 22.86
C ALA A 342 7.59 -4.26 22.43
N PHE A 343 7.67 -3.83 21.16
CA PHE A 343 6.79 -2.82 20.60
C PHE A 343 6.62 -2.96 19.08
N ILE A 344 5.61 -2.28 18.55
CA ILE A 344 5.28 -2.24 17.13
C ILE A 344 5.36 -0.81 16.60
N VAL A 345 5.87 -0.65 15.38
CA VAL A 345 5.70 0.58 14.60
C VAL A 345 4.78 0.26 13.44
N TYR A 346 3.58 0.85 13.41
CA TYR A 346 2.69 0.67 12.27
C TYR A 346 2.77 1.86 11.34
N PHE A 347 2.76 1.60 10.04
CA PHE A 347 2.64 2.60 8.99
C PHE A 347 1.39 2.32 8.17
N ASP A 348 0.42 3.23 8.20
CA ASP A 348 -0.82 3.19 7.44
C ASP A 348 -0.70 3.98 6.14
N GLU A 349 -1.42 3.53 5.11
CA GLU A 349 -1.42 4.08 3.75
C GLU A 349 -0.03 4.20 3.10
N VAL A 350 0.80 3.15 3.21
CA VAL A 350 2.21 3.19 2.76
C VAL A 350 2.45 3.06 1.26
N HIS A 351 1.39 2.98 0.46
CA HIS A 351 1.47 2.86 -1.01
C HIS A 351 2.31 3.94 -1.68
N ARG A 352 2.45 5.11 -1.06
CA ARG A 352 3.35 6.18 -1.54
C ARG A 352 4.84 5.84 -1.43
N LEU A 353 5.22 5.07 -0.42
CA LEU A 353 6.62 4.66 -0.24
C LEU A 353 7.01 3.61 -1.28
N ALA A 354 6.04 2.83 -1.77
CA ALA A 354 6.25 1.77 -2.75
C ALA A 354 6.23 2.26 -4.22
N LYS A 355 6.12 3.57 -4.46
CA LYS A 355 6.21 4.15 -5.82
C LYS A 355 7.59 3.86 -6.44
N GLU A 356 7.60 3.76 -7.76
CA GLU A 356 8.84 3.55 -8.52
C GLU A 356 9.84 4.69 -8.26
N PRO A 357 11.15 4.38 -8.18
CA PRO A 357 12.19 5.39 -7.96
C PRO A 357 12.34 6.30 -9.19
N ASP A 358 12.68 7.57 -8.96
CA ASP A 358 13.11 8.47 -10.02
C ASP A 358 14.64 8.38 -10.24
N PHE A 359 15.04 7.66 -11.28
CA PHE A 359 16.44 7.47 -11.63
C PHE A 359 17.16 8.79 -11.98
N ASN A 360 16.44 9.81 -12.44
CA ASN A 360 17.03 11.11 -12.78
C ASN A 360 17.41 11.89 -11.51
N GLU A 361 16.75 11.61 -10.39
CA GLU A 361 17.02 12.22 -9.09
C GLU A 361 18.01 11.40 -8.23
N GLY A 362 18.68 10.40 -8.83
CA GLY A 362 19.62 9.53 -8.13
C GLY A 362 18.96 8.55 -7.17
N GLN A 363 17.67 8.24 -7.38
CA GLN A 363 16.96 7.20 -6.66
C GLN A 363 17.06 5.89 -7.45
N TYR A 364 17.48 4.81 -6.77
CA TYR A 364 17.59 3.49 -7.39
C TYR A 364 16.64 2.48 -6.76
N ARG A 365 16.05 2.84 -5.61
CA ARG A 365 15.14 2.01 -4.84
C ARG A 365 13.92 2.82 -4.43
N SER A 366 12.76 2.18 -4.36
CA SER A 366 11.60 2.84 -3.74
C SER A 366 11.90 3.17 -2.28
N ALA A 367 11.28 4.22 -1.79
CA ALA A 367 11.40 4.63 -0.40
C ALA A 367 11.02 3.51 0.59
N PHE A 368 10.08 2.65 0.21
CA PHE A 368 9.70 1.47 0.97
C PHE A 368 10.89 0.50 1.14
N HIS A 369 11.64 0.24 0.07
CA HIS A 369 12.84 -0.59 0.13
C HIS A 369 13.95 0.04 0.98
N VAL A 370 14.12 1.36 0.91
CA VAL A 370 15.10 2.08 1.74
C VAL A 370 14.73 1.96 3.23
N LEU A 371 13.45 2.17 3.57
CA LEU A 371 12.96 1.97 4.93
C LEU A 371 13.14 0.52 5.41
N GLY A 372 12.83 -0.47 4.55
CA GLY A 372 13.07 -1.88 4.83
C GLY A 372 14.54 -2.20 5.07
N SER A 373 15.47 -1.53 4.37
CA SER A 373 16.91 -1.63 4.61
C SER A 373 17.32 -1.07 5.96
N VAL A 374 16.76 0.09 6.38
CA VAL A 374 16.99 0.62 7.72
C VAL A 374 16.48 -0.35 8.79
N LEU A 375 15.27 -0.90 8.61
CA LEU A 375 14.70 -1.89 9.54
C LEU A 375 15.50 -3.20 9.61
N SER A 376 16.21 -3.59 8.54
CA SER A 376 17.11 -4.77 8.58
C SER A 376 18.24 -4.61 9.61
N SER A 377 18.67 -3.36 9.87
CA SER A 377 19.62 -3.09 10.95
C SER A 377 19.02 -3.34 12.34
N LEU A 378 17.71 -3.49 12.46
CA LEU A 378 17.01 -3.77 13.72
C LEU A 378 16.50 -5.22 13.80
N GLN A 379 16.87 -6.12 12.88
CA GLN A 379 16.37 -7.50 12.84
C GLN A 379 16.59 -8.27 14.17
N SER A 380 17.67 -7.96 14.88
CA SER A 380 18.02 -8.57 16.17
C SER A 380 17.34 -7.91 17.39
N GLN A 381 16.62 -6.80 17.19
CA GLN A 381 15.97 -6.05 18.26
C GLN A 381 14.50 -6.44 18.34
N LYS A 382 13.93 -6.46 19.55
CA LYS A 382 12.52 -6.82 19.83
C LYS A 382 11.53 -5.77 19.36
N GLN A 383 11.63 -5.35 18.11
CA GLN A 383 10.71 -4.44 17.44
C GLN A 383 10.12 -5.13 16.22
N PHE A 384 8.90 -4.74 15.86
CA PHE A 384 8.25 -5.24 14.65
C PHE A 384 7.55 -4.09 13.90
N ALA A 385 7.62 -4.10 12.58
CA ALA A 385 6.93 -3.11 11.74
C ALA A 385 5.72 -3.71 11.02
N ILE A 386 4.60 -2.99 10.98
CA ILE A 386 3.41 -3.37 10.21
C ILE A 386 3.15 -2.31 9.14
N PHE A 387 3.06 -2.73 7.88
CA PHE A 387 2.80 -1.86 6.75
C PHE A 387 1.39 -2.10 6.21
N LEU A 388 0.50 -1.11 6.27
CA LEU A 388 -0.86 -1.21 5.75
C LEU A 388 -0.96 -0.49 4.41
N SER A 389 -1.46 -1.20 3.40
CA SER A 389 -1.64 -0.65 2.06
C SER A 389 -3.02 -0.96 1.50
N THR A 390 -3.54 0.00 0.75
CA THR A 390 -4.76 -0.11 -0.06
C THR A 390 -4.44 -0.36 -1.54
N ASN A 391 -3.17 -0.32 -1.92
CA ASN A 391 -2.75 -0.55 -3.30
C ASN A 391 -2.76 -2.05 -3.60
N SER A 392 -3.49 -2.45 -4.65
CA SER A 392 -3.57 -3.83 -5.11
C SER A 392 -2.28 -4.33 -5.78
N ASN A 393 -1.32 -3.44 -6.06
CA ASN A 393 -0.04 -3.81 -6.66
C ASN A 393 0.93 -4.38 -5.62
N LEU A 394 0.97 -5.71 -5.51
CA LEU A 394 1.86 -6.45 -4.62
C LEU A 394 3.35 -6.31 -4.96
N THR A 395 3.69 -6.00 -6.22
CA THR A 395 5.09 -6.02 -6.70
C THR A 395 5.97 -4.96 -6.03
N GLY A 396 5.38 -3.83 -5.61
CA GLY A 396 6.11 -2.77 -4.91
C GLY A 396 6.39 -3.04 -3.44
N PHE A 397 5.69 -4.01 -2.83
CA PHE A 397 5.82 -4.34 -1.41
C PHE A 397 6.57 -5.65 -1.16
N VAL A 398 6.47 -6.60 -2.09
CA VAL A 398 7.11 -7.92 -1.98
C VAL A 398 7.61 -8.35 -3.36
N PRO A 399 8.71 -7.76 -3.87
CA PRO A 399 9.30 -8.25 -5.10
C PRO A 399 9.82 -9.68 -4.87
N PRO A 400 9.75 -10.58 -5.87
CA PRO A 400 10.41 -11.89 -5.83
C PRO A 400 11.87 -11.73 -5.38
N SER A 401 12.43 -12.67 -4.61
CA SER A 401 13.79 -12.56 -4.05
C SER A 401 14.87 -12.19 -5.09
N ARG A 402 14.68 -12.60 -6.35
CA ARG A 402 15.56 -12.31 -7.51
C ARG A 402 15.48 -10.86 -8.03
N GLN A 403 14.40 -10.15 -7.71
CA GLN A 403 14.10 -8.78 -8.13
C GLN A 403 14.22 -7.79 -6.96
N HIS A 404 14.48 -8.27 -5.74
CA HIS A 404 14.63 -7.39 -4.60
C HIS A 404 15.98 -6.64 -4.66
N PRO A 405 16.01 -5.30 -4.46
CA PRO A 405 17.21 -4.48 -4.72
C PRO A 405 18.40 -4.68 -3.76
N SER A 406 18.25 -5.54 -2.75
CA SER A 406 19.26 -5.79 -1.71
C SER A 406 19.85 -7.17 -1.90
N LEU A 407 21.17 -7.31 -2.05
CA LEU A 407 21.83 -8.61 -2.18
C LEU A 407 21.53 -9.59 -1.03
N ARG A 408 21.13 -9.08 0.14
CA ARG A 408 20.72 -9.89 1.29
C ARG A 408 19.40 -10.62 1.09
N SER A 409 18.55 -10.19 0.15
CA SER A 409 17.30 -10.88 -0.22
C SER A 409 17.49 -12.23 -0.90
N PHE A 410 18.70 -12.50 -1.40
CA PHE A 410 19.05 -13.78 -1.99
C PHE A 410 19.33 -14.86 -0.94
N VAL A 411 19.55 -14.46 0.31
CA VAL A 411 19.90 -15.36 1.43
C VAL A 411 18.84 -15.32 2.53
N GLN A 412 18.14 -14.20 2.72
CA GLN A 412 17.14 -13.99 3.80
C GLN A 412 15.70 -13.99 3.28
N TYR A 413 14.78 -14.42 4.14
CA TYR A 413 13.34 -14.56 3.83
C TYR A 413 12.58 -13.25 4.03
N PHE A 414 11.51 -13.02 3.25
CA PHE A 414 10.54 -11.94 3.49
C PHE A 414 9.22 -12.56 3.92
N HIS A 415 8.61 -12.02 4.97
CA HIS A 415 7.25 -12.41 5.33
C HIS A 415 6.31 -12.04 4.18
N GLY A 416 5.52 -13.02 3.71
CA GLY A 416 4.51 -12.80 2.69
C GLY A 416 3.47 -11.78 3.15
N PRO A 417 2.84 -11.04 2.22
CA PRO A 417 1.84 -10.05 2.58
C PRO A 417 0.53 -10.75 2.97
N PHE A 418 -0.16 -10.20 3.97
CA PHE A 418 -1.54 -10.59 4.28
C PHE A 418 -2.47 -9.90 3.29
N THR A 419 -3.11 -10.68 2.43
CA THR A 419 -4.14 -10.19 1.48
C THR A 419 -5.55 -10.36 2.00
N GLU A 420 -5.72 -11.12 3.08
CA GLU A 420 -7.00 -11.46 3.68
C GLU A 420 -6.89 -11.43 5.20
N LEU A 421 -6.95 -10.22 5.76
CA LEU A 421 -7.32 -9.99 7.14
C LEU A 421 -8.84 -9.88 7.18
N SER A 422 -9.50 -10.71 7.99
CA SER A 422 -10.94 -10.58 8.20
C SER A 422 -11.23 -9.31 9.00
N PHE A 423 -12.39 -8.72 8.73
CA PHE A 423 -12.94 -7.66 9.58
C PHE A 423 -13.15 -8.15 11.01
N ASP A 424 -13.57 -7.25 11.90
CA ASP A 424 -14.26 -7.68 13.11
C ASP A 424 -15.52 -8.48 12.70
N THR A 425 -15.37 -9.80 12.56
CA THR A 425 -16.33 -10.69 11.89
C THR A 425 -17.59 -10.97 12.70
N PHE A 426 -17.83 -10.24 13.78
CA PHE A 426 -18.95 -10.48 14.69
C PHE A 426 -20.12 -9.54 14.43
N ALA A 427 -20.59 -9.60 13.18
CA ALA A 427 -21.99 -9.43 12.83
C ALA A 427 -22.92 -10.46 13.48
N THR A 428 -22.36 -11.56 14.02
CA THR A 428 -23.09 -12.76 14.40
C THR A 428 -24.21 -12.46 15.40
N ASN A 429 -23.95 -11.56 16.36
CA ASN A 429 -24.95 -11.11 17.31
C ASN A 429 -25.52 -9.74 16.95
N ALA A 430 -25.01 -9.06 15.93
CA ALA A 430 -25.47 -7.71 15.58
C ALA A 430 -26.96 -7.71 15.21
N PHE A 431 -27.40 -8.73 14.46
CA PHE A 431 -28.81 -8.92 14.12
C PHE A 431 -29.64 -9.42 15.30
N GLU A 432 -29.07 -10.25 16.18
CA GLU A 432 -29.75 -10.74 17.38
C GLU A 432 -29.97 -9.60 18.39
N ASP A 433 -28.95 -8.77 18.64
CA ASP A 433 -29.01 -7.58 19.48
C ASP A 433 -30.02 -6.57 18.94
N LEU A 434 -30.01 -6.36 17.62
CA LEU A 434 -30.94 -5.45 16.96
C LEU A 434 -32.38 -5.96 17.06
N GLY A 435 -32.57 -7.26 16.83
CA GLY A 435 -33.85 -7.93 17.03
C GLY A 435 -34.33 -7.83 18.48
N GLN A 436 -33.47 -8.05 19.47
CA GLN A 436 -33.83 -7.91 20.89
C GLN A 436 -34.25 -6.49 21.25
N GLN A 437 -33.57 -5.47 20.71
CA GLN A 437 -33.91 -4.06 20.93
C GLN A 437 -35.26 -3.66 20.31
N GLN A 438 -35.64 -4.32 19.20
CA GLN A 438 -36.84 -4.02 18.42
C GLN A 438 -37.96 -5.06 18.61
N GLY A 439 -37.94 -5.81 19.73
CA GLY A 439 -39.01 -6.74 20.10
C GLY A 439 -39.14 -7.97 19.19
N GLY A 440 -38.02 -8.44 18.63
CA GLY A 440 -37.91 -9.61 17.75
C GLY A 440 -37.95 -9.29 16.25
N ASN A 441 -38.16 -8.03 15.87
CA ASN A 441 -38.21 -7.62 14.46
C ASN A 441 -36.92 -6.89 14.08
N VAL A 442 -36.43 -7.11 12.86
CA VAL A 442 -35.31 -6.35 12.28
C VAL A 442 -35.83 -5.63 11.05
N PHE A 443 -35.83 -4.29 11.04
CA PHE A 443 -36.29 -3.52 9.90
C PHE A 443 -35.13 -3.12 8.98
N LEU A 444 -35.44 -2.91 7.70
CA LEU A 444 -34.44 -2.51 6.71
C LEU A 444 -33.74 -1.20 7.08
N HIS A 445 -34.49 -0.23 7.61
CA HIS A 445 -33.92 1.07 8.00
C HIS A 445 -32.95 0.94 9.19
N ASP A 446 -33.11 -0.07 10.04
CA ASP A 446 -32.21 -0.33 11.17
C ASP A 446 -30.87 -0.93 10.70
N VAL A 447 -30.90 -1.85 9.74
CA VAL A 447 -29.68 -2.45 9.18
C VAL A 447 -28.96 -1.53 8.22
N CYS A 448 -29.66 -0.52 7.70
CA CYS A 448 -29.10 0.58 6.93
C CYS A 448 -28.63 1.75 7.81
N ASP A 449 -28.78 1.69 9.13
CA ASP A 449 -28.27 2.72 10.04
C ASP A 449 -26.73 2.72 10.02
N ASP A 450 -26.15 3.92 10.03
CA ASP A 450 -24.71 4.11 9.97
C ASP A 450 -23.98 3.44 11.16
N ASN A 451 -24.61 3.38 12.35
CA ASN A 451 -24.02 2.72 13.51
C ASN A 451 -24.08 1.19 13.40
N PHE A 452 -25.14 0.66 12.79
CA PHE A 452 -25.24 -0.77 12.51
C PHE A 452 -24.22 -1.19 11.46
N LEU A 453 -24.15 -0.46 10.34
CA LEU A 453 -23.22 -0.71 9.24
C LEU A 453 -21.76 -0.58 9.68
N ALA A 454 -21.44 0.36 10.59
CA ALA A 454 -20.10 0.53 11.14
C ALA A 454 -19.57 -0.74 11.83
N LYS A 455 -20.45 -1.63 12.32
CA LYS A 455 -20.06 -2.94 12.88
C LYS A 455 -19.43 -3.88 11.84
N PHE A 456 -19.65 -3.61 10.56
CA PHE A 456 -19.17 -4.42 9.43
C PHE A 456 -18.03 -3.73 8.64
N GLY A 457 -17.54 -2.58 9.11
CA GLY A 457 -16.53 -1.79 8.42
C GLY A 457 -17.09 -0.61 7.63
N ARG A 458 -16.36 -0.11 6.62
CA ARG A 458 -16.87 0.97 5.76
C ARG A 458 -18.17 0.52 5.09
N PRO A 459 -19.13 1.44 4.86
CA PRO A 459 -20.41 1.16 4.19
C PRO A 459 -20.27 0.84 2.68
N MET A 460 -19.23 0.12 2.26
CA MET A 460 -19.19 -0.56 0.96
C MET A 460 -20.21 -1.71 0.90
N LEU A 461 -20.55 -2.29 2.07
CA LEU A 461 -21.62 -3.29 2.18
C LEU A 461 -23.01 -2.75 1.86
N VAL A 462 -23.23 -1.42 1.95
CA VAL A 462 -24.50 -0.80 1.53
C VAL A 462 -24.78 -1.07 0.06
N PHE A 463 -23.75 -1.03 -0.81
CA PHE A 463 -23.92 -1.31 -2.24
C PHE A 463 -24.13 -2.80 -2.56
N LEU A 464 -23.70 -3.71 -1.68
CA LEU A 464 -23.90 -5.17 -1.86
C LEU A 464 -25.24 -5.64 -1.29
N ILE A 465 -25.78 -4.97 -0.28
CA ILE A 465 -27.04 -5.38 0.38
C ILE A 465 -28.26 -4.84 -0.38
N ILE A 466 -28.19 -3.62 -0.95
CA ILE A 466 -29.33 -3.01 -1.67
C ILE A 466 -29.85 -3.85 -2.85
N PRO A 467 -29.02 -4.52 -3.68
CA PRO A 467 -29.51 -5.29 -4.82
C PRO A 467 -30.10 -6.66 -4.46
N LEU A 468 -29.87 -7.17 -3.25
CA LEU A 468 -30.29 -8.52 -2.85
C LEU A 468 -31.74 -8.60 -2.35
N PHE A 469 -32.42 -7.46 -2.21
CA PHE A 469 -33.77 -7.38 -1.65
C PHE A 469 -34.74 -6.53 -2.49
N ASN A 470 -34.47 -6.36 -3.80
CA ASN A 470 -35.45 -5.85 -4.76
C ASN A 470 -36.20 -6.97 -5.47
#